data_AF-A0A3C1WME8-F1
#
_entry.id   AF-A0A3C1WME8-F1
#
_cell.length_a   1.000
_cell.length_b   1.000
_cell.length_c   1.000
_cell.angle_alpha   90.00
_cell.angle_beta   90.00
_cell.angle_gamma   90.00
#
_symmetry.space_group_name_H-M   'P 1'
#
loop_
_entity.id
_entity.type
_entity.pdbx_description
1 polymer ?
#
loop_
_entity_poly.entity_id
_entity_poly.type
_entity_poly.pdbx_seq_one_letter_code
_entity_poly.pdbx_strand_id
1 'polypeptide(L)'
;MEQNFEERVLAFLAERKNSIAWLRSLENPNWENAYIHPKVGAVRASLLLSNWLAHDYLHIRQITKLKYDYLKSTCGEKLDYAGEW
;
A
#
# COMPACT_ATOMS: atom_id res chain seq x y z
N MET A 1 -3.05 -16.42 -15.20
CA MET A 1 -3.31 -17.18 -13.97
C MET A 1 -4.54 -16.55 -13.34
N GLU A 2 -5.64 -17.28 -13.23
CA GLU A 2 -6.87 -16.77 -12.62
C GLU A 2 -6.69 -16.73 -11.11
N GLN A 3 -7.08 -15.63 -10.45
CA GLN A 3 -6.99 -15.48 -8.99
C GLN A 3 -8.35 -15.12 -8.43
N ASN A 4 -8.72 -15.75 -7.32
CA ASN A 4 -9.86 -15.34 -6.51
C ASN A 4 -9.47 -14.11 -5.68
N PHE A 5 -9.99 -12.94 -6.03
CA PHE A 5 -9.57 -11.69 -5.38
C PHE A 5 -10.12 -11.56 -3.95
N GLU A 6 -11.30 -12.11 -3.68
CA GLU A 6 -11.89 -12.14 -2.34
C GLU A 6 -10.98 -12.91 -1.37
N GLU A 7 -10.53 -14.11 -1.77
CA GLU A 7 -9.59 -14.92 -0.99
C GLU A 7 -8.25 -14.19 -0.79
N ARG A 8 -7.75 -13.51 -1.83
CA ARG A 8 -6.49 -12.76 -1.74
C ARG A 8 -6.58 -11.57 -0.81
N VAL A 9 -7.70 -10.85 -0.81
CA VAL A 9 -7.93 -9.74 0.12
C VAL A 9 -7.99 -10.26 1.56
N LEU A 10 -8.70 -11.35 1.81
CA LEU A 10 -8.76 -11.96 3.15
C LEU A 10 -7.37 -12.40 3.64
N ALA A 11 -6.58 -13.05 2.78
CA ALA A 11 -5.21 -13.45 3.10
C ALA A 11 -4.32 -12.23 3.39
N PHE A 12 -4.42 -11.18 2.60
CA PHE A 12 -3.67 -9.94 2.81
C PHE A 12 -4.04 -9.25 4.13
N LEU A 13 -5.32 -9.18 4.48
CA LEU A 13 -5.79 -8.61 5.74
C LEU A 13 -5.34 -9.42 6.96
N ALA A 14 -5.38 -10.75 6.85
CA ALA A 14 -4.87 -11.65 7.90
C ALA A 14 -3.37 -11.44 8.13
N GLU A 15 -2.58 -11.39 7.05
CA GLU A 15 -1.15 -11.12 7.14
C GLU A 15 -0.89 -9.73 7.73
N ARG A 16 -1.58 -8.69 7.26
CA ARG A 16 -1.45 -7.33 7.81
C ARG A 16 -1.69 -7.28 9.31
N LYS A 17 -2.70 -7.99 9.80
CA LYS A 17 -2.99 -8.08 11.24
C LYS A 17 -1.81 -8.69 12.00
N ASN A 18 -1.24 -9.78 11.49
CA ASN A 18 -0.09 -10.45 12.09
C ASN A 18 1.14 -9.54 12.10
N SER A 19 1.45 -8.89 10.98
CA SER A 19 2.63 -8.03 10.88
C SER A 19 2.53 -6.81 11.81
N ILE A 20 1.35 -6.21 11.96
CA ILE A 20 1.13 -5.09 12.90
C ILE A 20 1.18 -5.56 14.36
N ALA A 21 0.68 -6.76 14.67
CA ALA A 21 0.80 -7.33 16.01
C ALA A 21 2.28 -7.55 16.38
N TRP A 22 3.07 -8.13 15.47
CA TRP A 22 4.52 -8.28 15.64
C TRP A 22 5.23 -6.94 15.80
N LEU A 23 4.90 -5.94 14.97
CA LEU A 23 5.50 -4.62 15.07
C LEU A 23 5.27 -3.98 16.45
N ARG A 24 4.06 -4.15 16.99
CA ARG A 24 3.67 -3.63 18.31
C ARG A 24 4.27 -4.40 19.48
N SER A 25 4.72 -5.64 19.27
CA SER A 25 5.38 -6.43 20.32
C SER A 25 6.88 -6.14 20.46
N LEU A 26 7.47 -5.30 19.60
CA LEU A 26 8.88 -4.95 19.69
C LEU A 26 9.14 -4.06 20.91
N GLU A 27 10.07 -4.46 21.77
CA GLU A 27 10.51 -3.68 22.92
C GLU A 27 11.76 -2.86 22.56
N ASN A 28 11.69 -1.54 22.70
CA ASN A 28 12.78 -0.60 22.40
C ASN A 28 13.51 -0.86 21.06
N PRO A 29 12.81 -1.01 19.92
CA PRO A 29 13.47 -1.23 18.64
C PRO A 29 14.34 -0.03 18.25
N ASN A 30 15.58 -0.29 17.83
CA ASN A 30 16.44 0.74 17.28
C ASN A 30 16.09 1.02 15.80
N TRP A 31 15.33 2.07 15.56
CA TRP A 31 14.87 2.47 14.23
C TRP A 31 15.95 3.00 13.29
N GLU A 32 17.13 3.33 13.83
CA GLU A 32 18.29 3.75 13.04
C GLU A 32 19.11 2.58 12.50
N ASN A 33 18.79 1.34 12.91
CA ASN A 33 19.38 0.15 12.30
C ASN A 33 19.18 0.18 10.78
N ALA A 34 20.27 -0.05 10.05
CA ALA A 34 20.28 0.06 8.60
C ALA A 34 20.94 -1.15 7.95
N TYR A 35 20.35 -1.62 6.86
CA TYR A 35 21.02 -2.52 5.93
C TYR A 35 21.69 -1.69 4.84
N ILE A 36 22.95 -2.01 4.52
CA ILE A 36 23.67 -1.34 3.43
C ILE A 36 23.37 -2.08 2.12
N HIS A 37 22.39 -1.58 1.37
CA HIS A 37 22.04 -2.14 0.08
C HIS A 37 23.08 -1.75 -0.98
N PRO A 38 23.58 -2.70 -1.80
CA PRO A 38 24.70 -2.45 -2.72
C PRO A 38 24.43 -1.38 -3.78
N LYS A 39 23.16 -1.05 -4.06
CA LYS A 39 22.77 -0.04 -5.07
C LYS A 39 22.29 1.30 -4.50
N VAL A 40 21.69 1.31 -3.31
CA VAL A 40 20.98 2.49 -2.79
C VAL A 40 21.51 2.97 -1.45
N GLY A 41 22.57 2.34 -0.94
CA GLY A 41 23.18 2.71 0.33
C GLY A 41 22.35 2.29 1.53
N ALA A 42 22.38 3.10 2.58
CA ALA A 42 21.76 2.77 3.86
C ALA A 42 20.23 2.77 3.78
N VAL A 43 19.63 1.61 4.06
CA VAL A 43 18.19 1.41 4.18
C VAL A 43 17.85 1.23 5.66
N ARG A 44 17.39 2.31 6.28
CA ARG A 44 17.02 2.33 7.71
C ARG A 44 15.68 1.64 7.96
N ALA A 45 15.51 1.06 9.14
CA ALA A 45 14.24 0.47 9.56
C ALA A 45 13.09 1.50 9.56
N SER A 46 13.35 2.73 10.03
CA SER A 46 12.37 3.83 9.97
C SER A 46 11.93 4.17 8.54
N LEU A 47 12.89 4.20 7.60
CA LEU A 47 12.62 4.45 6.19
C LEU A 47 11.66 3.39 5.62
N LEU A 48 11.92 2.11 5.90
CA LEU A 48 11.08 1.00 5.45
C LEU A 48 9.66 1.11 6.01
N LEU A 49 9.52 1.40 7.30
CA LEU A 49 8.21 1.49 7.94
C LEU A 49 7.35 2.61 7.35
N SER A 50 7.90 3.82 7.18
CA SER A 50 7.17 4.93 6.57
C SER A 50 6.81 4.66 5.11
N ASN A 51 7.73 4.04 4.35
CA ASN A 51 7.46 3.72 2.94
C ASN A 51 6.47 2.56 2.78
N TRP A 52 6.35 1.66 3.75
CA TRP A 52 5.35 0.61 3.72
C TRP A 52 3.92 1.19 3.70
N LEU A 53 3.65 2.16 4.57
CA LEU A 53 2.35 2.84 4.58
C LEU A 53 2.15 3.69 3.32
N ALA A 54 3.19 4.40 2.87
CA ALA A 54 3.11 5.17 1.61
C ALA A 54 2.79 4.25 0.42
N HIS A 55 3.37 3.05 0.38
CA HIS A 55 3.13 2.07 -0.68
C HIS A 55 1.67 1.59 -0.70
N ASP A 56 1.06 1.37 0.46
CA ASP A 56 -0.37 1.07 0.54
C ASP A 56 -1.22 2.19 -0.07
N TYR A 57 -0.93 3.46 0.26
CA TYR A 57 -1.65 4.59 -0.30
C TYR A 57 -1.52 4.68 -1.82
N LEU A 58 -0.32 4.41 -2.36
CA LEU A 58 -0.10 4.39 -3.80
C LEU A 58 -0.94 3.31 -4.50
N HIS A 59 -1.02 2.11 -3.94
CA HIS A 59 -1.82 1.05 -4.53
C HIS A 59 -3.33 1.27 -4.40
N ILE A 60 -3.79 1.80 -3.26
CA ILE A 60 -5.20 2.21 -3.10
C ILE A 60 -5.54 3.29 -4.13
N ARG A 61 -4.64 4.26 -4.35
CA ARG A 61 -4.82 5.30 -5.38
C ARG A 61 -4.91 4.71 -6.78
N GLN A 62 -4.07 3.73 -7.13
CA GLN A 62 -4.11 3.05 -8.42
C GLN A 62 -5.45 2.33 -8.66
N ILE A 63 -5.94 1.57 -7.68
CA ILE A 63 -7.22 0.86 -7.78
C ILE A 63 -8.38 1.84 -7.93
N THR A 64 -8.39 2.92 -7.13
CA THR A 64 -9.45 3.92 -7.21
C THR A 64 -9.43 4.66 -8.55
N LYS A 65 -8.23 4.97 -9.09
CA LYS A 65 -8.11 5.56 -10.42
C LYS A 65 -8.70 4.65 -11.49
N LEU A 66 -8.41 3.36 -11.46
CA LEU A 66 -8.98 2.41 -12.41
C LEU A 66 -10.53 2.40 -12.36
N LYS A 67 -11.11 2.42 -11.16
CA LYS A 67 -12.57 2.49 -10.98
C LYS A 67 -13.15 3.81 -11.50
N TYR A 68 -12.48 4.93 -11.22
CA TYR A 68 -12.86 6.25 -11.73
C TYR A 68 -12.84 6.28 -13.26
N ASP A 69 -11.79 5.77 -13.88
CA ASP A 69 -11.67 5.73 -15.35
C ASP A 69 -12.74 4.84 -15.98
N TYR A 70 -13.05 3.71 -15.36
CA TYR A 70 -14.13 2.85 -15.81
C TYR A 70 -15.49 3.56 -15.73
N LEU A 71 -15.79 4.23 -14.61
CA LEU A 71 -17.01 5.03 -14.47
C LEU A 71 -17.07 6.13 -15.55
N LYS A 72 -15.98 6.88 -15.73
CA LYS A 72 -15.87 7.93 -16.75
C LYS A 72 -16.14 7.40 -18.16
N SER A 73 -15.70 6.18 -18.47
CA SER A 73 -15.92 5.57 -19.78
C SER A 73 -17.35 5.08 -20.02
N THR A 74 -18.15 4.88 -18.96
CA THR A 74 -19.45 4.19 -19.04
C THR A 74 -20.65 5.07 -18.66
N CYS A 75 -20.47 6.11 -17.86
CA CYS A 75 -21.58 6.88 -17.31
C CYS A 75 -22.25 7.86 -18.29
N GLY A 76 -21.59 8.22 -19.39
CA GLY A 76 -22.12 9.18 -20.39
C GLY A 76 -22.16 10.64 -19.93
N GLU A 77 -21.85 10.91 -18.66
CA GLU A 77 -21.84 12.25 -18.07
C GLU A 77 -20.42 12.81 -17.95
N LYS A 78 -20.31 14.15 -17.87
CA LYS A 78 -19.06 14.80 -17.49
C LYS A 78 -18.90 14.73 -15.96
N LEU A 79 -17.73 14.27 -15.51
CA LEU A 79 -17.41 14.11 -14.09
C LEU A 79 -16.59 15.28 -13.50
N ASP A 80 -16.50 16.39 -14.22
CA ASP A 80 -15.71 17.58 -13.86
C ASP A 80 -16.21 18.29 -12.60
N TYR A 81 -17.52 18.22 -12.30
CA TYR A 81 -18.08 18.73 -11.03
C TYR A 81 -17.44 18.10 -9.79
N ALA A 82 -17.02 16.82 -9.87
CA ALA A 82 -16.35 16.13 -8.77
C ALA A 82 -14.86 16.53 -8.60
N GLY A 83 -14.33 17.38 -9.49
CA GLY A 83 -12.93 17.75 -9.57
C GLY A 83 -12.13 16.88 -10.54
N GLU A 84 -10.85 17.24 -10.70
CA GLU A 84 -9.90 16.49 -11.51
C GLU A 84 -9.22 15.39 -10.68
N TRP A 85 -8.89 14.28 -11.34
CA TRP A 85 -8.18 13.14 -10.75
C TRP A 85 -6.73 13.04 -11.23
#